data_AF-A0A1A8PSQ6-F1
#
_entry.id   AF-A0A1A8PSQ6-F1
#
_cell.length_a   1.000
_cell.length_b   1.000
_cell.length_c   1.000
_cell.angle_alpha   90.00
_cell.angle_beta   90.00
_cell.angle_gamma   90.00
#
_symmetry.space_group_name_H-M   'P 1'
#
loop_
_entity.id
_entity.type
_entity.pdbx_description
1 polymer ?
#
loop_
_entity_poly.entity_id
_entity_poly.type
_entity_poly.pdbx_seq_one_letter_code
_entity_poly.pdbx_strand_id
1 'polypeptide(L)'
;IENFKDRFDGFVLEDQLQLFIKNPFLVKDVIAFSQEAARIYKWVEISSLQMELVDSQADVLLKGKCEASDHTSFWLQAVPKTTFPGLLVVAVHTLTMFGSTYSCESAFSAVNMIKNKLRYSSTNEHLHACLRMAVTPLHPKFQTLAANANFSH
;
A
#
# COMPACT_ATOMS: atom_id res chain seq x y z
N ILE A 1 11.29 -13.14 20.86
CA ILE A 1 10.89 -12.34 19.67
C ILE A 1 9.64 -11.62 20.12
N GLU A 2 9.77 -10.34 20.49
CA GLU A 2 8.61 -9.49 20.77
C GLU A 2 7.66 -9.55 19.58
N ASN A 3 6.37 -9.58 19.88
CA ASN A 3 5.34 -9.84 18.91
C ASN A 3 5.33 -8.67 17.90
N PHE A 4 5.37 -8.97 16.61
CA PHE A 4 5.32 -7.93 15.57
C PHE A 4 4.05 -7.08 15.73
N LYS A 5 2.99 -7.67 16.30
CA LYS A 5 1.77 -6.98 16.76
C LYS A 5 2.06 -5.75 17.63
N ASP A 6 2.95 -5.89 18.62
CA ASP A 6 3.22 -4.84 19.61
C ASP A 6 3.96 -3.63 19.00
N ARG A 7 4.66 -3.81 17.88
CA ARG A 7 5.37 -2.74 17.16
C ARG A 7 4.44 -1.92 16.25
N PHE A 8 3.26 -2.46 15.92
CA PHE A 8 2.27 -1.86 15.02
C PHE A 8 0.94 -1.56 15.71
N ASP A 9 0.77 -1.88 16.99
CA ASP A 9 -0.34 -1.40 17.83
C ASP A 9 -0.43 0.13 17.88
N GLY A 10 0.67 0.84 17.55
CA GLY A 10 0.68 2.30 17.38
C GLY A 10 0.23 2.80 16.00
N PHE A 11 0.04 1.91 15.02
CA PHE A 11 -0.42 2.23 13.65
C PHE A 11 -1.92 1.98 13.49
N VAL A 12 -2.70 2.39 14.49
CA VAL A 12 -4.11 2.68 14.26
C VAL A 12 -4.13 4.00 13.49
N LEU A 13 -4.25 3.93 12.16
CA LEU A 13 -4.63 5.14 11.42
C LEU A 13 -5.90 5.66 12.06
N GLU A 14 -5.82 6.88 12.54
CA GLU A 14 -6.93 7.56 13.20
C GLU A 14 -8.11 7.64 12.22
N ASP A 15 -9.31 7.68 12.81
CA ASP A 15 -10.56 7.45 12.08
C ASP A 15 -10.75 8.44 10.91
N GLN A 16 -10.17 9.65 11.00
CA GLN A 16 -10.34 10.68 9.97
C GLN A 16 -9.51 10.39 8.72
N LEU A 17 -8.27 9.93 8.83
CA LEU A 17 -7.48 9.56 7.66
C LEU A 17 -8.08 8.35 6.94
N GLN A 18 -8.57 7.36 7.68
CA GLN A 18 -9.26 6.23 7.04
C GLN A 18 -10.54 6.66 6.33
N LEU A 19 -11.33 7.53 6.96
CA LEU A 19 -12.54 8.10 6.35
C LEU A 19 -12.19 8.90 5.10
N PHE A 20 -11.19 9.77 5.19
CA PHE A 20 -10.69 10.60 4.10
C PHE A 20 -10.29 9.76 2.89
N ILE A 21 -9.49 8.71 3.09
CA ILE A 21 -9.05 7.85 1.98
C ILE A 21 -10.23 7.15 1.31
N LYS A 22 -11.20 6.67 2.09
CA LYS A 22 -12.39 6.01 1.54
C LYS A 22 -13.29 6.99 0.80
N ASN A 23 -13.52 8.17 1.38
CA ASN A 23 -14.34 9.21 0.80
C ASN A 23 -14.05 10.57 1.45
N PRO A 24 -13.35 11.50 0.78
CA PRO A 24 -13.03 12.81 1.35
C PRO A 24 -14.26 13.69 1.56
N PHE A 25 -15.39 13.43 0.88
CA PHE A 25 -16.64 14.20 1.00
C PHE A 25 -17.43 13.87 2.26
N LEU A 26 -17.05 12.82 3.00
CA LEU A 26 -17.65 12.46 4.29
C LEU A 26 -16.91 13.09 5.48
N VAL A 27 -15.74 13.69 5.26
CA VAL A 27 -14.96 14.35 6.31
C VAL A 27 -15.63 15.67 6.68
N LYS A 28 -16.35 15.67 7.80
CA LYS A 28 -17.03 16.88 8.32
C LYS A 28 -16.12 17.78 9.14
N ASP A 29 -15.19 17.17 9.88
CA ASP A 29 -14.24 17.90 10.71
C ASP A 29 -12.91 18.05 9.96
N VAL A 30 -12.88 19.06 9.08
CA VAL A 30 -11.69 19.41 8.28
C VAL A 30 -10.50 19.79 9.16
N ILE A 31 -10.76 20.41 10.31
CA ILE A 31 -9.71 20.84 11.23
C ILE A 31 -9.08 19.62 11.89
N ALA A 32 -9.88 18.71 12.44
CA ALA A 32 -9.37 17.47 13.04
C ALA A 32 -8.57 16.65 12.02
N PHE A 33 -9.11 16.45 10.80
CA PHE A 33 -8.40 15.73 9.74
C PHE A 33 -7.03 16.34 9.43
N SER A 34 -6.96 17.65 9.23
CA SER A 34 -5.70 18.32 8.85
C SER A 34 -4.66 18.30 9.97
N GLN A 35 -5.08 18.41 11.24
CA GLN A 35 -4.20 18.28 12.40
C GLN A 35 -3.66 16.86 12.53
N GLU A 36 -4.53 15.86 12.34
CA GLU A 36 -4.17 14.45 12.32
C GLU A 36 -3.17 14.14 11.20
N ALA A 37 -3.44 14.62 9.98
CA ALA A 37 -2.54 14.48 8.84
C ALA A 37 -1.17 15.12 9.13
N ALA A 38 -1.11 16.31 9.72
CA ALA A 38 0.15 16.97 10.11
C ALA A 38 0.89 16.24 11.23
N ARG A 39 0.18 15.53 12.11
CA ARG A 39 0.80 14.71 13.15
C ARG A 39 1.56 13.53 12.54
N ILE A 40 0.98 12.87 11.54
CA ILE A 40 1.56 11.72 10.84
C ILE A 40 2.62 12.17 9.82
N TYR A 41 2.30 13.16 9.01
CA TYR A 41 3.12 13.66 7.91
C TYR A 41 3.70 15.03 8.25
N LYS A 42 4.96 15.08 8.71
CA LYS A 42 5.62 16.31 9.18
C LYS A 42 5.79 17.41 8.12
N TRP A 43 5.62 17.07 6.84
CA TRP A 43 5.70 18.00 5.72
C TRP A 43 4.36 18.65 5.37
N VAL A 44 3.25 18.23 5.99
CA VAL A 44 1.93 18.81 5.76
C VAL A 44 1.83 20.17 6.44
N GLU A 45 1.40 21.18 5.69
CA GLU A 45 0.96 22.46 6.23
C GLU A 45 -0.57 22.44 6.41
N ILE A 46 -1.02 22.71 7.64
CA ILE A 46 -2.41 22.51 8.06
C ILE A 46 -3.35 23.41 7.24
N SER A 47 -3.05 24.70 7.12
CA SER A 47 -3.95 25.70 6.53
C SER A 47 -4.19 25.42 5.04
N SER A 48 -3.14 25.08 4.31
CA SER A 48 -3.16 24.73 2.89
C SER A 48 -3.96 23.44 2.67
N LEU A 49 -3.72 22.42 3.50
CA LEU A 49 -4.46 21.16 3.40
C LEU A 49 -5.94 21.34 3.73
N GLN A 50 -6.28 22.16 4.73
CA GLN A 50 -7.66 22.50 5.05
C GLN A 50 -8.36 23.18 3.88
N MET A 51 -7.73 24.19 3.28
CA MET A 51 -8.27 24.91 2.12
C MET A 51 -8.47 23.97 0.93
N GLU A 52 -7.47 23.14 0.61
CA GLU A 52 -7.58 22.16 -0.47
C GLU A 52 -8.73 21.17 -0.22
N LEU A 53 -8.91 20.69 1.01
CA LEU A 53 -10.02 19.79 1.33
C LEU A 53 -11.38 20.49 1.16
N VAL A 54 -11.53 21.71 1.68
CA VAL A 54 -12.78 22.49 1.54
C VAL A 54 -13.10 22.74 0.07
N ASP A 55 -12.12 23.19 -0.71
CA ASP A 55 -12.30 23.47 -2.13
C ASP A 55 -12.65 22.19 -2.91
N SER A 56 -12.01 21.07 -2.58
CA SER A 56 -12.33 19.77 -3.19
C SER A 56 -13.75 19.30 -2.85
N GLN A 57 -14.23 19.55 -1.63
CA GLN A 57 -15.58 19.19 -1.20
C GLN A 57 -16.66 20.05 -1.84
N ALA A 58 -16.33 21.28 -2.24
CA ALA A 58 -17.21 22.17 -2.99
C ALA A 58 -17.30 21.80 -4.49
N ASP A 59 -16.36 21.00 -5.02
CA ASP A 59 -16.37 20.54 -6.40
C ASP A 59 -17.36 19.38 -6.63
N VAL A 60 -18.53 19.72 -7.17
CA VAL A 60 -19.61 18.77 -7.47
C VAL A 60 -19.20 17.74 -8.53
N LEU A 61 -18.36 18.13 -9.50
CA LEU A 61 -17.90 17.20 -10.53
C LEU A 61 -16.92 16.19 -9.96
N LEU A 62 -16.02 16.65 -9.09
CA LEU A 62 -15.10 15.77 -8.37
C LEU A 62 -15.86 14.82 -7.44
N LYS A 63 -16.93 15.30 -6.78
CA LYS A 63 -17.83 14.44 -5.99
C LYS A 63 -18.48 13.34 -6.83
N GLY A 64 -19.03 13.70 -7.99
CA GLY A 64 -19.61 12.71 -8.91
C GLY A 64 -18.59 11.66 -9.37
N LYS A 65 -17.33 12.06 -9.61
CA LYS A 65 -16.24 11.11 -9.92
C LYS A 65 -15.91 10.19 -8.73
N CYS A 66 -15.92 10.72 -7.51
CA CYS A 66 -15.72 9.93 -6.29
C CYS A 66 -16.80 8.85 -6.11
N GLU A 67 -18.04 9.16 -6.45
CA GLU A 67 -19.17 8.22 -6.37
C GLU A 67 -19.13 7.17 -7.49
N ALA A 68 -18.54 7.51 -8.65
CA ALA A 68 -18.47 6.64 -9.82
C ALA A 68 -17.24 5.72 -9.87
N SER A 69 -16.28 5.87 -8.95
CA SER A 69 -15.01 5.12 -8.97
C SER A 69 -14.67 4.53 -7.60
N ASP A 70 -13.84 3.49 -7.57
CA ASP A 70 -13.25 3.03 -6.31
C ASP A 70 -12.27 4.07 -5.76
N HIS A 71 -12.05 4.05 -4.44
CA HIS A 71 -11.21 5.04 -3.76
C HIS A 71 -9.78 5.11 -4.31
N THR A 72 -9.19 4.00 -4.79
CA THR A 72 -7.83 4.02 -5.34
C THR A 72 -7.82 4.73 -6.70
N SER A 73 -8.74 4.36 -7.59
CA SER A 73 -8.87 5.01 -8.90
C SER A 73 -9.22 6.49 -8.79
N PHE A 74 -10.09 6.86 -7.83
CA PHE A 74 -10.41 8.25 -7.53
C PHE A 74 -9.15 9.07 -7.23
N TRP A 75 -8.35 8.65 -6.25
CA TRP A 75 -7.15 9.39 -5.86
C TRP A 75 -6.10 9.41 -6.98
N LEU A 76 -5.91 8.30 -7.70
CA LEU A 76 -4.85 8.21 -8.70
C LEU A 76 -5.18 8.86 -10.04
N GLN A 77 -6.46 9.00 -10.40
CA GLN A 77 -6.88 9.40 -11.75
C GLN A 77 -7.83 10.60 -11.77
N ALA A 78 -8.70 10.76 -10.76
CA ALA A 78 -9.73 11.79 -10.77
C ALA A 78 -9.28 13.11 -10.13
N VAL A 79 -8.43 13.05 -9.11
CA VAL A 79 -7.97 14.22 -8.33
C VAL A 79 -6.82 14.93 -9.05
N PRO A 80 -7.01 16.19 -9.52
CA PRO A 80 -5.98 16.92 -10.24
C PRO A 80 -4.87 17.43 -9.30
N LYS A 81 -3.64 16.94 -9.49
CA LYS A 81 -2.45 17.37 -8.73
C LYS A 81 -2.18 18.87 -8.80
N THR A 82 -2.55 19.52 -9.89
CA THR A 82 -2.34 20.97 -10.08
C THR A 82 -3.22 21.82 -9.17
N THR A 83 -4.37 21.29 -8.76
CA THR A 83 -5.36 22.01 -7.96
C THR A 83 -5.32 21.57 -6.49
N PHE A 84 -5.11 20.28 -6.23
CA PHE A 84 -5.08 19.70 -4.89
C PHE A 84 -3.77 18.92 -4.61
N PRO A 85 -2.60 19.57 -4.70
CA PRO A 85 -1.31 18.90 -4.56
C PRO A 85 -1.11 18.29 -3.17
N GLY A 86 -1.41 19.01 -2.10
CA GLY A 86 -1.23 18.51 -0.73
C GLY A 86 -2.16 17.33 -0.44
N LEU A 87 -3.44 17.48 -0.80
CA LEU A 87 -4.49 16.48 -0.61
C LEU A 87 -4.13 15.17 -1.31
N LEU A 88 -3.71 15.27 -2.57
CA LEU A 88 -3.31 14.11 -3.37
C LEU A 88 -2.06 13.42 -2.79
N VAL A 89 -1.05 14.18 -2.37
CA VAL A 89 0.18 13.61 -1.82
C VAL A 89 -0.12 12.85 -0.51
N VAL A 90 -0.96 13.41 0.37
CA VAL A 90 -1.40 12.72 1.60
C VAL A 90 -2.13 11.43 1.24
N ALA A 91 -3.05 11.47 0.26
CA ALA A 91 -3.80 10.29 -0.15
C ALA A 91 -2.91 9.18 -0.70
N VAL A 92 -2.00 9.50 -1.61
CA VAL A 92 -1.07 8.54 -2.22
C VAL A 92 -0.13 7.94 -1.18
N HIS A 93 0.42 8.74 -0.27
CA HIS A 93 1.27 8.22 0.82
C HIS A 93 0.50 7.27 1.74
N THR A 94 -0.76 7.60 2.04
CA THR A 94 -1.59 6.73 2.87
C THR A 94 -1.91 5.41 2.16
N LEU A 95 -2.31 5.46 0.88
CA LEU A 95 -2.59 4.27 0.07
C LEU A 95 -1.36 3.35 -0.08
N THR A 96 -0.19 3.93 -0.33
CA THR A 96 1.08 3.18 -0.45
C THR A 96 1.55 2.59 0.87
N MET A 97 1.26 3.25 2.00
CA MET A 97 1.51 2.69 3.33
C MET A 97 0.67 1.41 3.54
N PHE A 98 -0.58 1.37 3.08
CA PHE A 98 -1.41 0.16 3.12
C PHE A 98 -0.94 -0.93 2.13
N GLY A 99 -0.54 -0.56 0.91
CA GLY A 99 -0.02 -1.54 -0.06
C GLY A 99 1.31 -2.17 0.36
N SER A 100 2.19 -1.38 0.96
CA SER A 100 3.47 -1.86 1.49
C SER A 100 3.29 -2.69 2.76
N THR A 101 2.37 -2.35 3.66
CA THR A 101 2.07 -3.20 4.82
C THR A 101 1.55 -4.58 4.43
N TYR A 102 0.63 -4.69 3.46
CA TYR A 102 0.18 -5.99 2.95
C TYR A 102 1.31 -6.81 2.30
N SER A 103 2.15 -6.16 1.50
CA SER A 103 3.29 -6.79 0.83
C SER A 103 4.37 -7.21 1.83
N CYS A 104 4.64 -6.38 2.84
CA CYS A 104 5.58 -6.66 3.93
C CYS A 104 5.05 -7.76 4.85
N GLU A 105 3.76 -7.79 5.16
CA GLU A 105 3.12 -8.84 5.96
C GLU A 105 3.18 -10.18 5.21
N SER A 106 2.86 -10.19 3.91
CA SER A 106 2.97 -11.38 3.07
C SER A 106 4.41 -11.90 2.99
N ALA A 107 5.38 -11.01 2.82
CA ALA A 107 6.79 -11.37 2.80
C ALA A 107 7.28 -11.89 4.17
N PHE A 108 6.88 -11.25 5.27
CA PHE A 108 7.25 -11.69 6.63
C PHE A 108 6.58 -13.00 7.01
N SER A 109 5.31 -13.19 6.64
CA SER A 109 4.57 -14.44 6.80
C SER A 109 5.21 -15.56 5.99
N ALA A 110 5.61 -15.31 4.74
CA ALA A 110 6.37 -16.25 3.94
C ALA A 110 7.71 -16.60 4.61
N VAL A 111 8.46 -15.61 5.10
CA VAL A 111 9.73 -15.83 5.82
C VAL A 111 9.53 -16.59 7.13
N ASN A 112 8.44 -16.34 7.86
CA ASN A 112 8.11 -17.08 9.09
C ASN A 112 7.64 -18.50 8.80
N MET A 113 6.83 -18.72 7.75
CA MET A 113 6.46 -20.05 7.29
C MET A 113 7.69 -20.83 6.82
N ILE A 114 8.61 -20.17 6.11
CA ILE A 114 9.89 -20.73 5.69
C ILE A 114 10.77 -21.01 6.92
N LYS A 115 10.90 -20.10 7.88
CA LYS A 115 11.65 -20.34 9.13
C LYS A 115 11.04 -21.46 9.97
N ASN A 116 9.72 -21.58 10.04
CA ASN A 116 9.03 -22.63 10.78
C ASN A 116 9.16 -23.99 10.06
N LYS A 117 9.08 -24.03 8.72
CA LYS A 117 9.37 -25.23 7.92
C LYS A 117 10.86 -25.63 7.95
N LEU A 118 11.78 -24.66 7.91
CA LEU A 118 13.23 -24.89 7.93
C LEU A 118 13.76 -25.24 9.34
N ARG A 119 13.03 -24.91 10.42
CA ARG A 119 13.36 -25.42 11.75
C ARG A 119 13.19 -26.94 11.86
N TYR A 120 12.40 -27.53 10.95
CA TYR A 120 12.26 -28.98 10.78
C TYR A 120 13.24 -29.59 9.76
N SER A 121 13.95 -28.80 8.95
CA SER A 121 14.85 -29.34 7.92
C SER A 121 16.05 -28.43 7.67
N SER A 122 17.18 -28.82 8.26
CA SER A 122 18.50 -28.21 8.16
C SER A 122 19.02 -28.05 6.72
N THR A 123 19.41 -26.83 6.28
CA THR A 123 20.68 -26.42 5.61
C THR A 123 20.56 -25.04 4.94
N ASN A 124 21.54 -24.18 5.19
CA ASN A 124 21.53 -22.72 4.96
C ASN A 124 21.74 -22.28 3.49
N GLU A 125 22.13 -23.18 2.59
CA GLU A 125 22.44 -22.84 1.18
C GLU A 125 21.22 -22.78 0.25
N HIS A 126 20.09 -23.39 0.62
CA HIS A 126 18.88 -23.39 -0.21
C HIS A 126 18.00 -22.14 -0.03
N LEU A 127 18.23 -21.37 1.04
CA LEU A 127 17.41 -20.21 1.41
C LEU A 127 17.48 -19.08 0.38
N HIS A 128 18.68 -18.76 -0.10
CA HIS A 128 18.90 -17.68 -1.06
C HIS A 128 18.31 -18.03 -2.44
N ALA A 129 18.37 -19.31 -2.83
CA ALA A 129 17.82 -19.80 -4.09
C ALA A 129 16.28 -19.81 -4.08
N CYS A 130 15.65 -20.29 -3.00
CA CYS A 130 14.19 -20.29 -2.87
C CYS A 130 13.58 -18.89 -2.81
N LEU A 131 14.21 -17.97 -2.07
CA LEU A 131 13.78 -16.57 -2.04
C LEU A 131 13.91 -15.94 -3.44
N ARG A 132 14.99 -16.20 -4.18
CA ARG A 132 15.15 -15.70 -5.55
C ARG A 132 14.11 -16.28 -6.51
N MET A 133 13.75 -17.56 -6.39
CA MET A 133 12.72 -18.18 -7.24
C MET A 133 11.30 -17.63 -6.95
N ALA A 134 10.95 -17.41 -5.68
CA ALA A 134 9.63 -16.89 -5.31
C ALA A 134 9.40 -15.43 -5.76
N VAL A 135 10.48 -14.66 -5.95
CA VAL A 135 10.42 -13.22 -6.26
C VAL A 135 10.66 -12.94 -7.76
N THR A 136 11.09 -13.93 -8.54
CA THR A 136 11.33 -13.75 -9.99
C THR A 136 10.11 -14.22 -10.80
N PRO A 137 9.49 -13.37 -11.64
CA PRO A 137 8.44 -13.80 -12.57
C PRO A 137 9.08 -14.66 -13.67
N LEU A 138 8.96 -15.98 -13.58
CA LEU A 138 9.44 -16.91 -14.61
C LEU A 138 8.40 -17.00 -15.74
N HIS A 139 8.71 -16.41 -16.89
CA HIS A 139 8.12 -16.83 -18.17
C HIS A 139 8.90 -18.06 -18.67
N PRO A 140 8.36 -19.28 -18.58
CA PRO A 140 9.12 -20.46 -18.96
C PRO A 140 8.96 -20.68 -20.47
N LYS A 141 10.07 -20.57 -21.22
CA LYS A 141 10.14 -21.01 -22.61
C LYS A 141 10.33 -22.54 -22.64
N PHE A 142 9.21 -23.26 -22.61
CA PHE A 142 9.18 -24.74 -22.60
C PHE A 142 9.70 -25.41 -23.89
N GLN A 143 9.91 -24.66 -24.96
CA GLN A 143 10.19 -25.25 -26.28
C GLN A 143 11.63 -25.79 -26.44
N THR A 144 12.59 -25.34 -25.62
CA THR A 144 14.00 -25.73 -25.80
C THR A 144 14.39 -27.01 -25.08
N LEU A 145 13.60 -27.48 -24.11
CA LEU A 145 13.91 -28.67 -23.31
C LEU A 145 13.45 -29.98 -23.96
N ALA A 146 12.44 -29.93 -24.84
CA ALA A 146 11.91 -31.13 -25.49
C ALA A 146 12.80 -31.70 -26.60
N ALA A 147 13.78 -30.92 -27.10
CA ALA A 147 14.59 -31.32 -28.25
C ALA A 147 15.84 -32.15 -27.90
N ASN A 148 16.28 -32.18 -26.64
CA ASN A 148 17.60 -32.73 -26.26
C ASN A 148 17.56 -34.03 -25.44
N ALA A 149 16.39 -34.65 -25.24
CA ALA A 149 16.28 -35.95 -24.58
C ALA A 149 16.29 -37.10 -25.61
N ASN A 150 17.42 -37.30 -26.29
CA ASN A 150 17.69 -38.56 -27.00
C ASN A 150 18.19 -39.58 -25.98
N PHE A 151 17.31 -40.50 -25.56
CA PHE A 151 17.67 -41.69 -24.82
C PHE A 151 18.28 -42.71 -25.80
N SER A 152 19.56 -43.04 -25.61
CA SER A 152 20.23 -44.15 -26.30
C SER A 152 20.39 -45.33 -25.34
N HIS A 153 20.15 -46.51 -25.89
CA HIS A 153 19.90 -47.81 -25.28
C HIS A 153 21.16 -48.55 -24.77
#